data_AF-A0A2V7SY02-F1
#
_entry.id   AF-A0A2V7SY02-F1
#
_cell.length_a   1.000
_cell.length_b   1.000
_cell.length_c   1.000
_cell.angle_alpha   90.00
_cell.angle_beta   90.00
_cell.angle_gamma   90.00
#
_symmetry.space_group_name_H-M   'P 1'
#
loop_
_entity.id
_entity.type
_entity.pdbx_description
1 polymer ?
#
loop_
_entity_poly.entity_id
_entity_poly.type
_entity_poly.pdbx_seq_one_letter_code
_entity_poly.pdbx_strand_id
1 'polypeptide(L)'
;MERAIEILAVIQLTIIGLSHIVHHRAWAELFIWLRSKGYAGVFASGFLSLTAGSLIFSFHHVWSGIPLVLTVFGLLNVLKAASCFLLPARAMRSMERVSVERSREFVVAGVVSLGIAGVVALGLIRGA
;
A
#
# COMPACT_ATOMS: atom_id res chain seq x y z
N MET A 1 13.18 16.72 -4.28
CA MET A 1 12.66 15.73 -3.31
C MET A 1 11.67 14.79 -3.98
N GLU A 2 10.74 15.30 -4.80
CA GLU A 2 9.76 14.52 -5.58
C GLU A 2 10.38 13.32 -6.33
N ARG A 3 11.46 13.53 -7.08
CA ARG A 3 12.16 12.43 -7.79
C ARG A 3 12.64 11.29 -6.88
N ALA A 4 13.14 11.62 -5.69
CA ALA A 4 13.63 10.60 -4.76
C ALA A 4 12.48 9.79 -4.16
N ILE A 5 11.33 10.42 -3.86
CA ILE A 5 10.16 9.72 -3.36
C ILE A 5 9.46 8.90 -4.46
N GLU A 6 9.50 9.34 -5.71
CA GLU A 6 9.05 8.55 -6.87
C GLU A 6 9.91 7.29 -7.04
N ILE A 7 11.24 7.41 -6.99
CA ILE A 7 12.15 6.25 -7.04
C ILE A 7 11.88 5.29 -5.88
N LEU A 8 11.75 5.81 -4.65
CA LEU A 8 11.41 5.01 -3.48
C LEU A 8 10.08 4.27 -3.68
N ALA A 9 9.06 4.97 -4.20
CA ALA A 9 7.75 4.38 -4.46
C ALA A 9 7.82 3.29 -5.53
N VAL A 10 8.56 3.51 -6.63
CA VAL A 10 8.76 2.49 -7.67
C VAL A 10 9.39 1.23 -7.07
N ILE A 11 10.44 1.37 -6.25
CA ILE A 11 11.10 0.23 -5.60
C ILE A 11 10.13 -0.51 -4.68
N GLN A 12 9.47 0.20 -3.76
CA GLN A 12 8.57 -0.42 -2.79
C GLN A 12 7.37 -1.09 -3.48
N LEU A 13 6.70 -0.39 -4.38
CA LEU A 13 5.52 -0.90 -5.10
C LEU A 13 5.87 -2.07 -6.01
N THR A 14 7.07 -2.07 -6.61
CA THR A 14 7.53 -3.20 -7.43
C THR A 14 7.77 -4.44 -6.57
N ILE A 15 8.55 -4.31 -5.49
CA ILE A 15 8.89 -5.45 -4.63
C ILE A 15 7.64 -5.98 -3.92
N ILE A 16 6.84 -5.10 -3.32
CA ILE A 16 5.59 -5.48 -2.66
C ILE A 16 4.63 -6.07 -3.69
N GLY A 17 4.50 -5.46 -4.87
CA GLY A 17 3.62 -5.92 -5.93
C GLY A 17 3.95 -7.32 -6.43
N LEU A 18 5.22 -7.59 -6.72
CA LEU A 18 5.70 -8.92 -7.09
C LEU A 18 5.47 -9.93 -5.98
N SER A 19 5.76 -9.59 -4.72
CA SER A 19 5.51 -10.48 -3.59
C SER A 19 4.03 -10.80 -3.38
N HIS A 20 3.14 -9.84 -3.66
CA HIS A 20 1.69 -10.03 -3.62
C HIS A 20 1.18 -10.98 -4.71
N ILE A 21 1.83 -11.01 -5.87
CA ILE A 21 1.48 -11.91 -6.97
C ILE A 21 2.05 -13.31 -6.70
N VAL A 22 3.35 -13.40 -6.42
CA VAL A 22 4.07 -14.67 -6.30
C VAL A 22 3.75 -15.38 -4.97
N HIS A 23 3.61 -14.63 -3.89
CA HIS A 23 3.42 -15.15 -2.52
C HIS A 23 2.08 -14.71 -1.91
N HIS A 24 1.02 -14.62 -2.72
CA HIS A 24 -0.31 -14.16 -2.30
C HIS A 24 -0.87 -14.90 -1.05
N ARG A 25 -0.57 -16.20 -0.90
CA ARG A 25 -0.96 -16.99 0.30
C ARG A 25 -0.24 -16.55 1.57
N ALA A 26 1.07 -16.27 1.48
CA ALA A 26 1.86 -15.80 2.63
C ALA A 26 1.37 -14.44 3.13
N TRP A 27 0.92 -13.57 2.22
CA TRP A 27 0.26 -12.31 2.59
C TRP A 27 -1.08 -12.57 3.31
N ALA A 28 -1.90 -13.51 2.83
CA ALA A 28 -3.12 -13.88 3.55
C ALA A 28 -2.83 -14.41 4.96
N GLU A 29 -1.82 -15.27 5.10
CA GLU A 29 -1.37 -15.79 6.40
C GLU A 29 -0.88 -14.68 7.33
N LEU A 30 -0.09 -13.72 6.82
CA LEU A 30 0.33 -12.55 7.58
C LEU A 30 -0.86 -11.75 8.12
N PHE A 31 -1.86 -11.46 7.28
CA PHE A 31 -3.04 -10.71 7.71
C PHE A 31 -3.95 -11.50 8.66
N ILE A 32 -4.04 -12.83 8.51
CA ILE A 32 -4.72 -13.71 9.46
C ILE A 32 -3.98 -13.71 10.81
N TRP A 33 -2.65 -13.75 10.79
CA TRP A 33 -1.83 -13.66 11.99
C TRP A 33 -2.00 -12.30 12.67
N LEU A 34 -1.97 -11.19 11.92
CA LEU A 34 -2.23 -9.85 12.45
C LEU A 34 -3.63 -9.78 13.09
N ARG A 35 -4.66 -10.29 12.41
CA ARG A 35 -6.02 -10.38 12.96
C ARG A 35 -6.06 -11.12 14.30
N SER A 36 -5.30 -12.21 14.44
CA SER A 36 -5.23 -12.98 15.70
C SER A 36 -4.67 -12.18 16.89
N LYS A 37 -3.99 -11.06 16.64
CA LYS A 37 -3.45 -10.15 17.66
C LYS A 37 -4.43 -9.06 18.08
N GLY A 38 -5.68 -9.09 17.62
CA GLY A 38 -6.67 -8.06 17.95
C GLY A 38 -6.24 -6.68 17.47
N TYR A 39 -6.50 -5.64 18.26
CA TYR A 39 -6.17 -4.26 17.88
C TYR A 39 -4.67 -3.99 17.73
N ALA A 40 -3.80 -4.76 18.39
CA ALA A 40 -2.35 -4.64 18.17
C ALA A 40 -1.97 -4.96 16.72
N GLY A 41 -2.59 -5.98 16.10
CA GLY A 41 -2.38 -6.30 14.70
C GLY A 41 -2.94 -5.25 13.74
N VAL A 42 -4.08 -4.65 14.09
CA VAL A 42 -4.64 -3.49 13.36
C VAL A 42 -3.67 -2.32 13.39
N PHE A 43 -3.08 -2.02 14.55
CA PHE A 43 -2.10 -0.94 14.71
C PHE A 43 -0.81 -1.24 13.93
N ALA A 44 -0.32 -2.48 13.94
CA ALA A 44 0.83 -2.88 13.14
C ALA A 44 0.60 -2.64 11.62
N SER A 45 -0.57 -3.01 11.10
CA SER A 45 -0.94 -2.66 9.71
C SER A 45 -1.09 -1.16 9.50
N GLY A 46 -1.55 -0.43 10.53
CA GLY A 46 -1.65 1.02 10.54
C GLY A 46 -0.29 1.69 10.39
N PHE A 47 0.72 1.24 11.15
CA PHE A 47 2.08 1.77 11.07
C PHE A 47 2.69 1.57 9.68
N LEU A 48 2.55 0.38 9.09
CA LEU A 48 3.04 0.12 7.72
C LEU A 48 2.40 1.08 6.70
N SER A 49 1.08 1.27 6.80
CA SER A 49 0.35 2.18 5.91
C SER A 49 0.73 3.65 6.18
N LEU A 50 0.94 4.03 7.43
CA LEU A 50 1.29 5.40 7.82
C LEU A 50 2.69 5.76 7.36
N THR A 51 3.67 4.87 7.53
CA THR A 51 5.05 5.12 7.11
C THR A 51 5.12 5.32 5.60
N ALA A 52 4.53 4.40 4.80
CA ALA A 52 4.53 4.54 3.35
C ALA A 52 3.71 5.76 2.89
N GLY A 53 2.50 5.93 3.43
CA GLY A 53 1.59 6.99 3.04
C GLY A 53 2.08 8.38 3.41
N SER A 54 2.60 8.57 4.62
CA SER A 54 3.08 9.88 5.07
C SER A 54 4.35 10.31 4.34
N LEU A 55 5.28 9.38 4.05
CA LEU A 55 6.46 9.68 3.22
C LEU A 55 6.04 10.13 1.82
N ILE A 56 5.15 9.40 1.15
CA ILE A 56 4.69 9.77 -0.19
C ILE A 56 3.94 11.11 -0.13
N PHE A 57 2.93 11.22 0.73
CA PHE A 57 2.06 12.39 0.74
C PHE A 57 2.79 13.67 1.15
N SER A 58 3.79 13.60 2.04
CA SER A 58 4.54 14.79 2.49
C SER A 58 5.56 15.29 1.46
N PHE A 59 6.04 14.40 0.59
CA PHE A 59 7.12 14.71 -0.36
C PHE A 59 6.69 14.64 -1.83
N HIS A 60 5.43 14.31 -2.11
CA HIS A 60 4.85 14.19 -3.46
C HIS A 60 3.45 14.83 -3.52
N HIS A 61 3.38 16.10 -3.92
CA HIS A 61 2.14 16.91 -4.00
C HIS A 61 1.73 17.23 -5.45
N VAL A 62 1.90 16.28 -6.36
CA VAL A 62 1.50 16.45 -7.75
C VAL A 62 0.02 16.13 -7.91
N TRP A 63 -0.78 17.12 -8.31
CA TRP A 63 -2.24 17.00 -8.42
C TRP A 63 -2.77 16.98 -9.87
N SER A 64 -1.87 16.84 -10.85
CA SER A 64 -2.23 16.84 -12.27
C SER A 64 -1.45 15.79 -13.04
N GLY A 65 -2.01 15.40 -14.19
CA GLY A 65 -1.39 14.45 -15.10
C GLY A 65 -1.23 13.05 -14.51
N ILE A 66 -0.31 12.30 -15.09
CA ILE A 66 -0.02 10.91 -14.75
C ILE A 66 0.53 10.75 -13.31
N PRO A 67 1.46 11.59 -12.81
CA PRO A 67 2.04 11.41 -11.47
C PRO A 67 1.03 11.56 -10.32
N LEU A 68 -0.14 12.17 -10.55
CA LEU A 68 -1.24 12.27 -9.57
C LEU A 68 -1.56 10.93 -8.89
N VAL A 69 -1.44 9.82 -9.62
CA VAL A 69 -1.72 8.48 -9.09
C VAL A 69 -0.91 8.17 -7.83
N LEU A 70 0.34 8.63 -7.75
CA LEU A 70 1.21 8.40 -6.61
C LEU A 70 0.79 9.26 -5.41
N THR A 71 0.43 10.53 -5.62
CA THR A 71 -0.10 11.40 -4.55
C THR A 71 -1.40 10.84 -3.97
N VAL A 72 -2.32 10.39 -4.83
CA VAL A 72 -3.57 9.75 -4.38
C VAL A 72 -3.28 8.46 -3.62
N PHE A 73 -2.35 7.63 -4.10
CA PHE A 73 -1.94 6.42 -3.38
C PHE A 73 -1.37 6.72 -1.99
N GLY A 74 -0.51 7.74 -1.86
CA GLY A 74 0.01 8.21 -0.58
C GLY A 74 -1.13 8.63 0.37
N LEU A 75 -2.04 9.48 -0.11
CA LEU A 75 -3.20 9.93 0.67
C LEU A 75 -4.08 8.77 1.13
N LEU A 76 -4.39 7.82 0.25
CA LEU A 76 -5.19 6.64 0.61
C LEU A 76 -4.51 5.78 1.70
N ASN A 77 -3.19 5.67 1.69
CA ASN A 77 -2.45 4.99 2.75
C ASN A 77 -2.51 5.74 4.09
N VAL A 78 -2.44 7.08 4.06
CA VAL A 78 -2.66 7.91 5.26
C VAL A 78 -4.07 7.73 5.80
N LEU A 79 -5.09 7.75 4.94
CA LEU A 79 -6.49 7.53 5.34
C LEU A 79 -6.71 6.12 5.90
N LYS A 80 -6.08 5.10 5.29
CA LYS A 80 -6.10 3.73 5.81
C LYS A 80 -5.47 3.67 7.20
N ALA A 81 -4.29 4.26 7.39
CA ALA A 81 -3.65 4.33 8.70
C ALA A 81 -4.51 5.05 9.73
N ALA A 82 -5.11 6.18 9.38
CA ALA A 82 -6.05 6.89 10.24
C ALA A 82 -7.23 5.99 10.64
N SER A 83 -7.76 5.18 9.72
CA SER A 83 -8.81 4.21 10.06
C SER A 83 -8.34 3.13 11.04
N CYS A 84 -7.08 2.69 10.94
CA CYS A 84 -6.50 1.72 11.88
C CYS A 84 -6.35 2.29 13.30
N PHE A 85 -5.87 3.53 13.42
CA PHE A 85 -5.60 4.15 14.72
C PHE A 85 -6.83 4.80 15.37
N LEU A 86 -7.67 5.46 14.59
CA LEU A 86 -8.83 6.21 15.09
C LEU A 86 -10.11 5.37 15.13
N LEU A 87 -10.23 4.36 14.27
CA LEU A 87 -11.41 3.51 14.13
C LEU A 87 -11.06 2.01 14.10
N PRO A 88 -10.30 1.48 15.08
CA PRO A 88 -9.74 0.13 15.02
C PRO A 88 -10.78 -0.98 14.87
N ALA A 89 -11.98 -0.82 15.44
CA ALA A 89 -13.08 -1.77 15.26
C ALA A 89 -13.57 -1.84 13.79
N ARG A 90 -13.55 -0.72 13.06
CA ARG A 90 -13.86 -0.70 11.63
C ARG A 90 -12.76 -1.36 10.81
N ALA A 91 -11.49 -1.07 11.13
CA ALA A 91 -10.35 -1.69 10.47
C ALA A 91 -10.28 -3.21 10.71
N MET A 92 -10.61 -3.67 11.93
CA MET A 92 -10.69 -5.10 12.26
C MET A 92 -11.69 -5.84 11.39
N ARG A 93 -12.90 -5.30 11.18
CA ARG A 93 -13.92 -5.87 10.29
C ARG A 93 -13.45 -6.04 8.84
N SER A 94 -12.46 -5.25 8.41
CA SER A 94 -11.82 -5.45 7.10
C SER A 94 -10.85 -6.62 7.12
N MET A 95 -10.02 -6.74 8.17
CA MET A 95 -9.06 -7.85 8.33
C MET A 95 -9.77 -9.20 8.51
N GLU A 96 -10.95 -9.22 9.14
CA GLU A 96 -11.77 -10.43 9.30
C GLU A 96 -12.17 -11.10 7.99
N ARG A 97 -12.24 -10.34 6.89
CA ARG A 97 -12.61 -10.85 5.56
C ARG A 97 -11.49 -11.62 4.88
N VAL A 98 -10.25 -11.49 5.37
CA VAL A 98 -9.09 -12.16 4.79
C VAL A 98 -9.13 -13.65 5.11
N SER A 99 -8.97 -14.47 4.08
CA SER A 99 -8.85 -15.92 4.18
C SER A 99 -7.85 -16.45 3.16
N VAL A 100 -7.35 -17.68 3.36
CA VAL A 100 -6.39 -18.30 2.44
C VAL A 100 -7.06 -18.65 1.11
N GLU A 101 -8.35 -19.01 1.15
CA GLU A 101 -9.17 -19.33 -0.02
C GLU A 101 -9.34 -18.10 -0.93
N ARG A 102 -9.48 -16.92 -0.32
CA ARG A 102 -9.58 -15.63 -1.01
C ARG A 102 -8.23 -14.94 -1.21
N SER A 103 -7.11 -15.63 -0.98
CA SER A 103 -5.77 -15.05 -1.09
C SER A 103 -5.45 -14.48 -2.48
N ARG A 104 -6.15 -14.90 -3.53
CA ARG A 104 -6.00 -14.32 -4.87
C ARG A 104 -6.36 -12.84 -4.95
N GLU A 105 -7.10 -12.29 -3.97
CA GLU A 105 -7.34 -10.85 -3.87
C GLU A 105 -6.05 -10.06 -3.66
N PHE A 106 -5.03 -10.66 -3.04
CA PHE A 106 -3.70 -10.04 -2.94
C PHE A 106 -3.01 -9.93 -4.30
N VAL A 107 -3.29 -10.83 -5.26
CA VAL A 107 -2.76 -10.72 -6.64
C VAL A 107 -3.27 -9.44 -7.30
N VAL A 108 -4.54 -9.08 -7.09
CA VAL A 108 -5.12 -7.82 -7.60
C VAL A 108 -4.38 -6.62 -7.01
N ALA A 109 -4.15 -6.62 -5.69
CA ALA A 109 -3.36 -5.57 -5.04
C ALA A 109 -1.92 -5.51 -5.60
N GLY A 110 -1.33 -6.66 -5.92
CA GLY A 110 -0.04 -6.76 -6.57
C GLY A 110 0.00 -6.14 -7.97
N VAL A 111 -0.97 -6.49 -8.83
CA VAL A 111 -1.11 -5.93 -10.18
C VAL A 111 -1.32 -4.42 -10.13
N VAL A 112 -2.17 -3.92 -9.23
CA VAL A 112 -2.37 -2.47 -9.05
C VAL A 112 -1.07 -1.79 -8.63
N SER A 113 -0.34 -2.38 -7.67
CA SER A 113 0.95 -1.83 -7.21
C SER A 113 1.96 -1.76 -8.35
N LEU A 114 2.09 -2.82 -9.16
CA LEU A 114 2.94 -2.83 -10.35
C LEU A 114 2.50 -1.83 -11.42
N GLY A 115 1.20 -1.66 -11.62
CA GLY A 115 0.65 -0.67 -12.54
C GLY A 115 1.05 0.75 -12.13
N ILE A 116 0.88 1.10 -10.85
CA ILE A 116 1.30 2.40 -10.31
C ILE A 116 2.82 2.57 -10.45
N ALA A 117 3.61 1.55 -10.09
CA ALA A 117 5.06 1.59 -10.22
C ALA A 117 5.51 1.82 -11.67
N GLY A 118 4.92 1.10 -12.63
CA GLY A 118 5.22 1.24 -14.05
C GLY A 118 4.87 2.63 -14.58
N VAL A 119 3.71 3.16 -14.17
CA VAL A 119 3.27 4.50 -14.55
C VAL A 119 4.21 5.59 -14.01
N VAL A 120 4.62 5.50 -12.75
CA VAL A 120 5.58 6.43 -12.14
C VAL A 120 6.96 6.30 -12.79
N ALA A 121 7.43 5.08 -13.04
CA ALA A 121 8.71 4.83 -13.72
C ALA A 121 8.73 5.41 -15.14
N LEU A 122 7.63 5.29 -15.90
CA LEU A 122 7.51 5.92 -17.22
C LEU A 122 7.56 7.45 -17.13
N GLY A 123 6.95 8.05 -16.10
CA GLY A 123 7.05 9.48 -15.83
C GLY A 123 8.50 9.91 -15.56
N LEU A 124 9.20 9.17 -14.71
CA LEU A 124 10.61 9.40 -14.39
C LEU A 124 11.53 9.31 -15.61
N ILE A 125 11.30 8.36 -16.52
CA ILE A 125 12.10 8.19 -17.74
C ILE A 125 11.84 9.32 -18.75
N ARG A 126 10.58 9.75 -18.89
CA ARG A 126 10.20 10.80 -19.85
C ARG A 126 10.55 12.22 -19.39
N GLY A 127 10.69 12.42 -18.08
CA GLY A 127 11.06 13.70 -17.47
C GLY A 127 12.55 13.85 -17.14
N ALA A 128 13.39 12.86 -17.45
CA ALA A 128 14.85 12.88 -17.33
C ALA A 128 15.51 13.34 -18.62
#